data_AF-A0A9P4X540-F1
#
_entry.id   AF-A0A9P4X540-F1
#
_cell.length_a   1.000
_cell.length_b   1.000
_cell.length_c   1.000
_cell.angle_alpha   90.00
_cell.angle_beta   90.00
_cell.angle_gamma   90.00
#
_symmetry.space_group_name_H-M   'P 1'
#
loop_
_entity.id
_entity.type
_entity.pdbx_description
1 polymer ?
#
loop_
_entity_poly.entity_id
_entity_poly.type
_entity_poly.pdbx_seq_one_letter_code
_entity_poly.pdbx_strand_id
1 'polypeptide(L)'
;MSGFVMPLEDAAPRYRDDVPNFRRPPQDGINALALGPVMKSPVLAVPIAEIPYHSRVSDREEKLPFAVALMGAPGTDLKLIDTAIQILQSLHLPTVVEVGRSMYKD
;
A
#
# COMPACT_ATOMS: atom_id res chain seq x y z
N MET A 1 -16.81 10.19 -8.76
CA MET A 1 -15.93 9.13 -9.30
C MET A 1 -16.31 7.87 -8.55
N SER A 2 -16.78 6.82 -9.23
CA SER A 2 -16.97 5.51 -8.62
C SER A 2 -15.61 4.81 -8.61
N GLY A 3 -15.07 4.55 -7.43
CA GLY A 3 -13.76 3.92 -7.23
C GLY A 3 -13.80 3.04 -5.99
N PHE A 4 -12.92 2.04 -5.95
CA PHE A 4 -12.81 1.11 -4.81
C PHE A 4 -11.52 1.40 -4.04
N VAL A 5 -11.60 1.33 -2.71
CA VAL A 5 -10.46 1.44 -1.80
C VAL A 5 -10.38 0.15 -0.99
N MET A 6 -9.20 -0.47 -0.96
CA MET A 6 -8.97 -1.70 -0.20
C MET A 6 -7.58 -1.65 0.46
N PRO A 7 -7.39 -2.32 1.61
CA PRO A 7 -6.05 -2.61 2.12
C PRO A 7 -5.21 -3.31 1.05
N LEU A 8 -3.93 -2.95 0.94
CA LEU A 8 -3.07 -3.52 -0.09
C LEU A 8 -2.70 -4.98 0.24
N GLU A 9 -2.12 -5.19 1.42
CA GLU A 9 -1.76 -6.48 2.00
C GLU A 9 -1.73 -6.37 3.54
N ASP A 10 -1.47 -7.49 4.22
CA ASP A 10 -1.21 -7.50 5.65
C ASP A 10 0.12 -6.77 5.98
N ALA A 11 0.10 -5.96 7.04
CA ALA A 11 1.23 -5.13 7.43
C ALA A 11 2.18 -5.89 8.36
N ALA A 12 2.88 -6.87 7.80
CA ALA A 12 3.84 -7.71 8.52
C ALA A 12 5.20 -7.75 7.81
N PRO A 13 6.33 -7.78 8.55
CA PRO A 13 7.65 -7.88 7.93
C PRO A 13 7.83 -9.26 7.27
N ARG A 14 8.43 -9.30 6.09
CA ARG A 14 8.81 -10.54 5.40
C ARG A 14 10.31 -10.56 5.23
N TYR A 15 11.00 -11.42 5.98
CA TYR A 15 12.44 -11.51 5.91
C TYR A 15 12.88 -12.49 4.84
N ARG A 16 14.07 -12.25 4.26
CA ARG A 16 14.58 -13.04 3.14
C ARG A 16 14.94 -14.47 3.53
N ASP A 17 15.38 -14.66 4.77
CA ASP A 17 15.75 -15.94 5.38
C ASP A 17 14.59 -16.63 6.09
N ASP A 18 13.41 -16.00 6.14
CA ASP A 18 12.20 -16.74 6.52
C ASP A 18 12.04 -17.87 5.49
N VAL A 19 11.98 -19.11 5.98
CA VAL A 19 11.55 -20.22 5.15
C VAL A 19 10.22 -19.78 4.54
N PRO A 20 10.02 -19.86 3.21
CA PRO A 20 8.75 -19.54 2.62
C PRO A 20 7.69 -20.44 3.23
N ASN A 21 7.04 -19.99 4.30
CA ASN A 21 5.78 -20.52 4.80
C ASN A 21 4.65 -20.14 3.82
N PHE A 22 5.01 -19.65 2.64
CA PHE A 22 4.19 -19.46 1.47
C PHE A 22 3.61 -20.81 1.03
N ARG A 23 2.55 -21.22 1.73
CA ARG A 23 1.44 -21.89 1.05
C ARG A 23 0.90 -20.83 0.10
N ARG A 24 0.73 -21.12 -1.19
CA ARG A 24 -0.29 -20.39 -1.96
C ARG A 24 -1.58 -20.69 -1.22
N PRO A 25 -2.13 -19.78 -0.41
CA PRO A 25 -3.42 -20.03 0.19
C PRO A 25 -4.40 -20.11 -1.00
N PRO A 26 -5.55 -20.78 -0.93
CA PRO A 26 -6.71 -20.07 -1.47
C PRO A 26 -6.62 -18.68 -0.85
N GLN A 27 -6.34 -17.62 -1.63
CA GLN A 27 -6.33 -16.27 -1.06
C GLN A 27 -7.67 -16.15 -0.37
N ASP A 28 -7.69 -16.12 0.96
CA ASP A 28 -8.93 -16.02 1.73
C ASP A 28 -9.42 -14.59 1.54
N GLY A 29 -9.96 -14.31 0.35
CA GLY A 29 -10.28 -12.98 -0.13
C GLY A 29 -9.63 -12.61 -1.47
N ILE A 30 -9.92 -11.38 -1.89
CA ILE A 30 -9.47 -10.80 -3.16
C ILE A 30 -8.20 -9.99 -2.89
N ASN A 31 -7.07 -10.35 -3.51
CA ASN A 31 -5.89 -9.51 -3.51
C ASN A 31 -6.13 -8.26 -4.37
N ALA A 32 -5.98 -7.07 -3.78
CA ALA A 32 -6.27 -5.80 -4.45
C ALA A 32 -5.44 -5.57 -5.73
N LEU A 33 -4.20 -6.07 -5.77
CA LEU A 33 -3.32 -5.98 -6.92
C LEU A 33 -3.71 -6.97 -8.04
N ALA A 34 -4.42 -8.05 -7.72
CA ALA A 34 -4.90 -9.00 -8.72
C ALA A 34 -6.11 -8.47 -9.52
N LEU A 35 -6.85 -7.49 -8.98
CA LEU A 35 -8.06 -6.96 -9.61
C LEU A 35 -7.77 -6.08 -10.83
N GLY A 36 -6.71 -5.26 -10.79
CA GLY A 36 -6.36 -4.34 -11.88
C GLY A 36 -6.26 -5.04 -13.24
N PRO A 37 -5.46 -6.13 -13.36
CA PRO A 37 -5.34 -6.90 -14.60
C PRO A 37 -6.66 -7.54 -15.06
N VAL A 38 -7.44 -8.12 -14.14
CA VAL A 38 -8.72 -8.78 -14.46
C VAL A 38 -9.73 -7.78 -14.99
N MET A 39 -9.78 -6.60 -14.37
CA MET A 39 -10.74 -5.54 -14.65
C MET A 39 -10.25 -4.53 -15.70
N LYS A 40 -9.05 -4.73 -16.26
CA LYS A 40 -8.40 -3.81 -17.21
C LYS A 40 -8.41 -2.36 -16.73
N SER A 41 -8.16 -2.17 -15.45
CA SER A 41 -8.35 -0.89 -14.74
C SER A 41 -7.08 -0.48 -14.00
N PRO A 42 -6.80 0.83 -13.87
CA PRO A 42 -5.65 1.32 -13.13
C PRO A 42 -5.83 1.08 -11.62
N VAL A 43 -4.75 0.65 -10.97
CA VAL A 43 -4.65 0.50 -9.52
C VAL A 43 -3.43 1.27 -9.04
N LEU A 44 -3.64 2.16 -8.07
CA LEU A 44 -2.61 2.98 -7.45
C LEU A 44 -2.42 2.53 -5.99
N ALA A 45 -1.21 2.10 -5.63
CA ALA A 45 -0.84 1.86 -4.24
C ALA A 45 -0.38 3.17 -3.60
N VAL A 46 -1.08 3.61 -2.55
CA VAL A 46 -0.83 4.87 -1.86
C VAL A 46 -0.44 4.59 -0.41
N PRO A 47 0.80 4.89 0.01
CA PRO A 47 1.17 4.89 1.42
C PRO A 47 0.42 6.00 2.16
N ILE A 48 -0.27 5.65 3.24
CA ILE A 48 -1.08 6.61 4.03
C ILE A 48 -0.65 6.70 5.50
N ALA A 49 0.15 5.72 5.98
CA ALA A 49 0.65 5.69 7.34
C ALA A 49 1.89 4.80 7.44
N GLU A 50 2.48 4.77 8.64
CA GLU A 50 3.52 3.84 9.04
C GLU A 50 3.10 3.07 10.28
N ILE A 51 3.46 1.80 10.37
CA ILE A 51 3.18 0.94 11.53
C ILE A 51 4.50 0.52 12.17
N PRO A 52 4.68 0.72 13.49
CA PRO A 52 5.89 0.26 14.16
C PRO A 52 5.94 -1.27 14.23
N TYR A 53 7.13 -1.84 14.07
CA TYR A 53 7.40 -3.25 14.27
C TYR A 53 8.78 -3.45 14.89
N HIS A 54 8.95 -4.52 15.66
CA HIS A 54 10.26 -4.87 16.19
C HIS A 54 11.05 -5.70 15.17
N SER A 55 12.15 -5.15 14.68
CA SER A 55 13.01 -5.81 13.68
C SER A 55 13.93 -6.83 14.33
N ARG A 56 13.84 -8.09 13.91
CA ARG A 56 14.78 -9.14 14.38
C ARG A 56 16.19 -9.01 13.81
N VAL A 57 16.36 -8.20 12.76
CA VAL A 57 17.67 -8.00 12.10
C VAL A 57 18.47 -6.91 12.80
N SER A 58 17.81 -5.80 13.17
CA SER A 58 18.47 -4.65 13.81
C SER A 58 18.29 -4.59 15.32
N ASP A 59 17.39 -5.42 15.88
CA ASP A 59 17.00 -5.46 17.29
C ASP A 59 16.46 -4.11 17.81
N ARG A 60 15.65 -3.46 16.96
CA ARG A 60 15.07 -2.13 17.23
C ARG A 60 13.65 -2.04 16.69
N GLU A 61 12.91 -1.08 17.21
CA GLU A 61 11.67 -0.65 16.57
C GLU A 61 11.99 0.05 15.23
N GLU A 62 11.37 -0.45 14.17
CA GLU A 62 11.41 0.07 12.82
C GLU A 62 9.97 0.34 12.34
N LYS A 63 9.81 0.94 11.17
CA LYS A 63 8.50 1.32 10.62
C LYS A 63 8.22 0.61 9.30
N LEU A 64 7.02 0.02 9.18
CA LEU A 64 6.50 -0.55 7.93
C LEU A 64 5.56 0.43 7.25
N PRO A 65 5.58 0.53 5.91
CA PRO A 65 4.59 1.31 5.19
C PRO A 65 3.21 0.66 5.28
N PHE A 66 2.19 1.43 5.65
CA PHE A 66 0.79 1.04 5.55
C PHE A 66 0.17 1.70 4.33
N ALA A 67 -0.19 0.89 3.34
CA ALA A 67 -0.66 1.34 2.04
C ALA A 67 -2.05 0.82 1.70
N VAL A 68 -2.78 1.61 0.93
CA VAL A 68 -4.09 1.25 0.36
C VAL A 68 -4.00 1.19 -1.15
N ALA A 69 -4.79 0.32 -1.76
CA ALA A 69 -5.00 0.28 -3.19
C ALA A 69 -6.22 1.13 -3.55
N LEU A 70 -6.03 2.10 -4.45
CA LEU A 70 -7.10 2.85 -5.09
C LEU A 70 -7.28 2.36 -6.52
N MET A 71 -8.51 1.99 -6.89
CA MET A 71 -8.81 1.51 -8.24
C MET A 71 -9.71 2.50 -8.97
N GLY A 72 -9.30 2.89 -10.18
CA GLY A 72 -10.07 3.74 -11.09
C GLY A 72 -10.80 2.92 -12.16
N ALA A 73 -11.52 3.62 -13.04
CA ALA A 73 -12.10 3.00 -14.23
C ALA A 73 -11.04 2.86 -15.34
N PRO A 74 -11.22 1.98 -16.34
CA PRO A 74 -10.30 1.87 -17.47
C PRO A 74 -10.04 3.23 -18.14
N GLY A 75 -8.76 3.56 -18.35
CA GLY A 75 -8.34 4.81 -19.00
C GLY A 75 -8.39 6.06 -18.10
N THR A 76 -8.51 5.93 -16.79
CA THR A 76 -8.57 7.07 -15.85
C THR A 76 -7.31 7.26 -15.00
N ASP A 77 -6.16 6.79 -15.47
CA ASP A 77 -4.89 6.74 -14.72
C ASP A 77 -4.50 8.10 -14.12
N LEU A 78 -4.43 9.15 -14.95
CA LEU A 78 -4.07 10.50 -14.49
C LEU A 78 -5.11 11.06 -13.50
N LYS A 79 -6.40 10.87 -13.80
CA LYS A 79 -7.49 11.34 -12.94
C LYS A 79 -7.48 10.65 -11.57
N LEU A 80 -7.10 9.36 -11.53
CA LEU A 80 -6.95 8.59 -10.30
C LEU A 80 -5.83 9.16 -9.43
N ILE A 81 -4.68 9.49 -10.05
CA ILE A 81 -3.54 10.13 -9.37
C ILE A 81 -3.94 11.50 -8.81
N ASP A 82 -4.55 12.36 -9.63
CA ASP A 82 -5.00 13.70 -9.20
C ASP A 82 -5.98 13.61 -8.03
N THR A 83 -6.90 12.64 -8.09
CA THR A 83 -7.88 12.40 -7.02
C THR A 83 -7.20 11.93 -5.74
N ALA A 84 -6.22 11.02 -5.83
CA ALA A 84 -5.45 10.57 -4.68
C ALA A 84 -4.72 11.73 -4.01
N ILE A 85 -4.05 12.58 -4.78
CA ILE A 85 -3.35 13.76 -4.28
C ILE A 85 -4.33 14.72 -3.59
N GLN A 86 -5.47 15.01 -4.22
CA GLN A 86 -6.50 15.89 -3.63
C GLN A 86 -7.05 15.34 -2.31
N ILE A 87 -7.28 14.03 -2.23
CA ILE A 87 -7.74 13.38 -0.99
C ILE A 87 -6.69 13.54 0.11
N LEU A 88 -5.43 13.20 -0.17
CA LEU A 88 -4.34 13.33 0.82
C LEU A 88 -4.21 14.77 1.31
N GLN A 89 -4.22 15.75 0.40
CA GLN A 89 -4.17 17.17 0.75
C GLN A 89 -5.37 17.60 1.61
N SER A 90 -6.59 17.16 1.28
CA SER A 90 -7.79 17.50 2.06
C SER A 90 -7.74 16.94 3.48
N LEU A 91 -7.03 15.83 3.68
CA LEU A 91 -6.83 15.17 4.96
C LEU A 91 -5.54 15.63 5.68
N HIS A 92 -4.80 16.60 5.12
CA HIS A 92 -3.50 17.04 5.61
C HIS A 92 -2.46 15.90 5.72
N LEU A 93 -2.59 14.88 4.86
CA LEU A 93 -1.63 13.79 4.76
C LEU A 93 -0.51 14.14 3.75
N PRO A 94 0.72 13.64 3.96
CA PRO A 94 1.82 13.88 3.03
C PRO A 94 1.56 13.30 1.64
N THR A 95 1.89 14.06 0.60
CA THR A 95 1.84 13.61 -0.81
C THR A 95 3.22 13.19 -1.34
N VAL A 96 4.25 13.30 -0.50
CA VAL A 96 5.64 12.95 -0.81
C VAL A 96 6.12 12.02 0.29
N VAL A 97 6.86 10.99 -0.11
CA VAL A 97 7.51 10.06 0.81
C VAL A 97 9.01 10.27 0.77
N GLU A 98 9.65 10.09 1.92
CA GLU A 98 11.09 10.16 2.12
C GLU A 98 11.71 8.76 2.08
N VAL A 99 13.04 8.73 1.96
CA VAL A 99 13.84 7.51 2.06
C VAL A 99 14.40 7.34 3.47
N GLY A 100 14.70 6.09 3.85
CA GLY A 100 15.34 5.77 5.12
C GLY A 100 14.39 5.07 6.09
N ARG A 101 14.46 5.44 7.38
CA ARG A 101 13.71 4.76 8.46
C ARG A 101 12.27 5.25 8.62
N SER A 102 11.95 6.42 8.09
CA SER A 102 10.65 7.06 8.17
C SER A 102 10.32 7.61 6.79
N MET A 103 9.14 7.27 6.28
CA MET A 103 8.64 7.73 4.99
C MET A 103 8.01 9.11 5.06
N TYR A 104 7.72 9.59 6.27
CA TYR A 104 7.21 10.93 6.51
C TYR A 104 8.20 11.74 7.34
N LYS A 105 8.29 13.04 7.03
CA LYS A 105 9.03 14.01 7.86
C LYS A 105 8.27 14.23 9.15
N ASP A 106 9.02 14.33 10.24
CA ASP A 106 8.52 14.76 11.55
C ASP A 106 8.05 16.22 11.51
#